data_AF-A0A2T2N4E0-F1
#
_entry.id   AF-A0A2T2N4E0-F1
#
_cell.length_a   1.000
_cell.length_b   1.000
_cell.length_c   1.000
_cell.angle_alpha   90.00
_cell.angle_beta   90.00
_cell.angle_gamma   90.00
#
_symmetry.space_group_name_H-M   'P 1'
#
loop_
_entity.id
_entity.type
_entity.pdbx_description
1 polymer ?
#
loop_
_entity_poly.entity_id
_entity_poly.type
_entity_poly.pdbx_seq_one_letter_code
_entity_poly.pdbx_strand_id
1 'polypeptide(L)'
;MSSEPPVPTKEEVLQEQFGVSDTLEALNIWREREHIYASPTKEMGNVMDIGLFPYHAPGPLPAPIPTVSEIASVAAASHNLNGSSSGDTLHIGPYRVEVAVQPLLLREAATMIYLNQRSDIAPKVYAAFESREVDTLRIGWGCISYYYLITEFFEAERLSSFLDTLDKVQDRAVLEKIGDLLGTTVKKLRSIQPDDPNHFGGLYGQAYRTCNAFRFSKGPDYENYGPFDNYETTVDRLIWASMVTQAMSSNEGWRDYERVLFRDARRILLDSATEEDRKPVLTFFLFMECNILVQLVRDEEGKIIDVKKISFARWEPLGWMPSWYDVAYFQREAKIVHLEKWAPLMQKVLDQIKLANMELADFYDRGLTDMVFPLDVS
;
A
#
# COMPACT_ATOMS: atom_id res chain seq x y z
N MET A 1 12.37 -27.34 -29.52
CA MET A 1 12.61 -26.20 -28.61
C MET A 1 12.30 -24.96 -29.41
N SER A 2 11.16 -24.31 -29.15
CA SER A 2 10.90 -22.99 -29.75
C SER A 2 11.91 -22.03 -29.14
N SER A 3 12.66 -21.28 -29.95
CA SER A 3 13.49 -20.20 -29.42
C SER A 3 12.56 -19.18 -28.76
N GLU A 4 12.75 -18.91 -27.46
CA GLU A 4 12.08 -17.78 -26.82
C GLU A 4 12.39 -16.50 -27.60
N PRO A 5 11.42 -15.58 -27.74
CA PRO A 5 11.66 -14.32 -28.40
C PRO A 5 12.79 -13.55 -27.68
N PRO A 6 13.63 -12.80 -28.42
CA PRO A 6 14.66 -11.99 -27.79
C PRO A 6 14.03 -10.94 -26.87
N VAL A 7 14.68 -10.67 -25.73
CA VAL A 7 14.30 -9.57 -24.84
C VAL A 7 14.48 -8.25 -25.59
N PRO A 8 13.45 -7.38 -25.68
CA PRO A 8 13.57 -6.09 -26.34
C PRO A 8 14.72 -5.27 -25.75
N THR A 9 15.40 -4.45 -26.56
CA THR A 9 16.39 -3.52 -26.03
C THR A 9 15.73 -2.39 -25.24
N LYS A 10 16.52 -1.67 -24.45
CA LYS A 10 16.07 -0.47 -23.74
C LYS A 10 15.44 0.54 -24.71
N GLU A 11 16.12 0.78 -25.84
CA GLU A 11 15.69 1.72 -26.88
C GLU A 11 14.38 1.27 -27.50
N GLU A 12 14.18 -0.03 -27.74
CA GLU A 12 12.92 -0.58 -28.25
C GLU A 12 11.76 -0.36 -27.26
N VAL A 13 12.00 -0.59 -25.96
CA VAL A 13 10.98 -0.36 -24.90
C VAL A 13 10.60 1.12 -24.82
N LEU A 14 11.59 2.04 -24.81
CA LEU A 14 11.31 3.48 -24.78
C LEU A 14 10.59 3.93 -26.06
N GLN A 15 10.99 3.42 -27.22
CA GLN A 15 10.39 3.74 -28.50
C GLN A 15 8.92 3.28 -28.55
N GLU A 16 8.61 2.08 -28.04
CA GLU A 16 7.24 1.57 -27.95
C GLU A 16 6.38 2.39 -26.96
N GLN A 17 6.94 2.78 -25.80
CA GLN A 17 6.19 3.44 -24.73
C GLN A 17 6.00 4.96 -24.93
N PHE A 18 7.06 5.64 -25.37
CA PHE A 18 7.15 7.09 -25.41
C PHE A 18 7.32 7.65 -26.82
N GLY A 19 7.58 6.80 -27.81
CA GLY A 19 7.86 7.22 -29.19
C GLY A 19 9.28 7.75 -29.39
N VAL A 20 10.16 7.58 -28.41
CA VAL A 20 11.55 8.08 -28.41
C VAL A 20 12.48 7.02 -27.84
N SER A 21 13.74 6.97 -28.29
CA SER A 21 14.74 6.03 -27.75
C SER A 21 15.63 6.63 -26.67
N ASP A 22 15.62 7.97 -26.51
CA ASP A 22 16.42 8.67 -25.50
C ASP A 22 15.74 8.66 -24.13
N THR A 23 16.52 8.35 -23.10
CA THR A 23 16.02 8.22 -21.72
C THR A 23 15.58 9.55 -21.13
N LEU A 24 16.32 10.63 -21.39
CA LEU A 24 16.00 11.95 -20.83
C LEU A 24 14.76 12.53 -21.50
N GLU A 25 14.62 12.36 -22.82
CA GLU A 25 13.42 12.72 -23.56
C GLU A 25 12.20 11.92 -23.08
N ALA A 26 12.33 10.60 -22.91
CA ALA A 26 11.28 9.76 -22.35
C ALA A 26 10.85 10.22 -20.94
N LEU A 27 11.81 10.56 -20.07
CA LEU A 27 11.54 11.05 -18.72
C LEU A 27 10.79 12.39 -18.74
N ASN A 28 11.13 13.30 -19.66
CA ASN A 28 10.44 14.57 -19.81
C ASN A 28 8.99 14.37 -20.29
N ILE A 29 8.79 13.52 -21.30
CA ILE A 29 7.45 13.15 -21.79
C ILE A 29 6.63 12.55 -20.63
N TRP A 30 7.24 11.66 -19.85
CA TRP A 30 6.58 11.05 -18.71
C TRP A 30 6.18 12.07 -17.63
N ARG A 31 7.08 12.99 -17.25
CA ARG A 31 6.77 14.05 -16.27
C ARG A 31 5.66 14.98 -16.74
N GLU A 32 5.68 15.37 -18.02
CA GLU A 32 4.63 16.19 -18.61
C GLU A 32 3.26 15.47 -18.54
N ARG A 33 3.24 14.18 -18.86
CA ARG A 33 2.04 13.35 -18.71
C ARG A 33 1.60 13.28 -17.25
N GLU A 34 2.48 12.92 -16.33
CA GLU A 34 2.16 12.81 -14.90
C GLU A 34 1.59 14.11 -14.32
N HIS A 35 2.14 15.28 -14.68
CA HIS A 35 1.59 16.56 -14.26
C HIS A 35 0.17 16.84 -14.77
N ILE A 36 -0.16 16.38 -15.98
CA ILE A 36 -1.52 16.49 -16.53
C ILE A 36 -2.49 15.56 -15.78
N TYR A 37 -2.02 14.39 -15.35
CA TYR A 37 -2.86 13.36 -14.73
C TYR A 37 -2.97 13.48 -13.20
N ALA A 38 -2.00 14.08 -12.52
CA ALA A 38 -1.99 14.29 -11.07
C ALA A 38 -3.00 15.36 -10.57
N SER A 39 -4.02 15.71 -11.37
CA SER A 39 -5.07 16.63 -10.95
C SER A 39 -5.98 15.92 -9.93
N PRO A 40 -6.02 16.37 -8.66
CA PRO A 40 -6.71 15.65 -7.58
C PRO A 40 -8.21 15.43 -7.84
N THR A 41 -8.84 16.28 -8.65
CA THR A 41 -10.28 16.26 -8.93
C THR A 41 -10.68 15.26 -10.01
N LYS A 42 -9.83 15.01 -11.03
CA LYS A 42 -10.09 13.96 -12.04
C LYS A 42 -9.86 12.56 -11.47
N GLU A 43 -8.87 12.40 -10.59
CA GLU A 43 -8.55 11.11 -9.96
C GLU A 43 -9.60 10.61 -8.96
N MET A 44 -10.52 11.45 -8.47
CA MET A 44 -11.52 11.01 -7.49
C MET A 44 -12.71 10.29 -8.14
N GLY A 45 -13.16 10.72 -9.32
CA GLY A 45 -14.36 10.17 -9.96
C GLY A 45 -14.20 8.76 -10.52
N ASN A 46 -12.99 8.39 -10.97
CA ASN A 46 -12.74 7.08 -11.59
C ASN A 46 -12.19 6.03 -10.60
N VAL A 47 -11.72 6.46 -9.42
CA VAL A 47 -10.91 5.61 -8.51
C VAL A 47 -11.48 5.55 -7.09
N MET A 48 -12.64 6.15 -6.87
CA MET A 48 -13.35 6.09 -5.60
C MET A 48 -14.84 6.30 -5.86
N ASP A 49 -15.69 5.54 -5.17
CA ASP A 49 -17.11 5.88 -5.14
C ASP A 49 -17.32 7.13 -4.29
N ILE A 50 -17.28 8.30 -4.94
CA ILE A 50 -17.54 9.58 -4.29
C ILE A 50 -18.96 9.65 -3.70
N GLY A 51 -19.89 8.80 -4.15
CA GLY A 51 -21.24 8.68 -3.60
C GLY A 51 -21.27 8.18 -2.16
N LEU A 52 -20.15 7.63 -1.66
CA LEU A 52 -20.00 7.24 -0.26
C LEU A 52 -19.86 8.44 0.69
N PHE A 53 -19.50 9.63 0.19
CA PHE A 53 -19.16 10.80 1.02
C PHE A 53 -20.15 11.96 0.85
N PRO A 54 -20.50 12.68 1.94
CA PRO A 54 -20.02 12.50 3.32
C PRO A 54 -20.55 11.20 3.94
N TYR A 55 -19.67 10.48 4.63
CA TYR A 55 -20.00 9.25 5.33
C TYR A 55 -20.22 9.52 6.82
N HIS A 56 -21.29 8.94 7.37
CA HIS A 56 -21.54 8.85 8.80
C HIS A 56 -21.98 7.42 9.13
N ALA A 57 -21.33 6.79 10.11
CA ALA A 57 -21.66 5.43 10.49
C ALA A 57 -23.11 5.33 11.00
N PRO A 58 -23.86 4.31 10.56
CA PRO A 58 -25.20 4.08 11.09
C PRO A 58 -25.13 3.53 12.53
N GLY A 59 -26.18 3.78 13.31
CA GLY A 59 -26.34 3.22 14.66
C GLY A 59 -25.83 4.12 15.79
N PRO A 60 -25.81 3.60 17.03
CA PRO A 60 -25.38 4.37 18.19
C PRO A 60 -23.88 4.62 18.14
N LEU A 61 -23.50 5.88 18.25
CA LEU A 61 -22.11 6.31 18.35
C LEU A 61 -21.63 6.25 19.81
N PRO A 62 -20.34 5.97 20.08
CA PRO A 62 -19.81 5.97 21.44
C PRO A 62 -19.84 7.37 22.10
N ALA A 63 -19.82 8.44 21.29
CA ALA A 63 -20.01 9.83 21.68
C ALA A 63 -20.57 10.63 20.48
N PRO A 64 -20.92 11.91 20.61
CA PRO A 64 -21.15 12.77 19.44
C PRO A 64 -19.89 12.90 18.58
N ILE A 65 -20.01 12.88 17.24
CA ILE A 65 -18.88 13.14 16.34
C ILE A 65 -18.36 14.56 16.58
N PRO A 66 -17.04 14.76 16.74
CA PRO A 66 -16.46 16.09 16.91
C PRO A 66 -16.80 17.00 15.72
N THR A 67 -17.19 18.22 16.03
CA THR A 67 -17.41 19.28 15.03
C THR A 67 -16.08 19.77 14.44
N VAL A 68 -16.12 20.35 13.24
CA VAL A 68 -14.93 20.95 12.61
C VAL A 68 -14.28 22.01 13.49
N SER A 69 -15.08 22.77 14.26
CA SER A 69 -14.57 23.78 15.21
C SER A 69 -13.85 23.16 16.41
N GLU A 70 -14.36 22.05 16.97
CA GLU A 70 -13.68 21.32 18.04
C GLU A 70 -12.36 20.71 17.53
N ILE A 71 -12.39 20.09 16.35
CA ILE A 71 -11.19 19.54 15.69
C ILE A 71 -10.16 20.65 15.49
N ALA A 72 -10.54 21.80 14.94
CA ALA A 72 -9.65 22.94 14.75
C ALA A 72 -9.11 23.51 16.07
N SER A 73 -9.90 23.48 17.15
CA SER A 73 -9.47 23.95 18.46
C SER A 73 -8.42 23.03 19.08
N VAL A 74 -8.58 21.71 18.95
CA VAL A 74 -7.60 20.72 19.41
C VAL A 74 -6.34 20.77 18.55
N ALA A 75 -6.50 20.88 17.22
CA ALA A 75 -5.40 21.08 16.30
C ALA A 75 -4.58 22.33 16.67
N ALA A 76 -5.25 23.46 16.90
CA ALA A 76 -4.62 24.70 17.33
C ALA A 76 -3.79 24.59 18.62
N ALA A 77 -4.17 23.71 19.53
CA ALA A 77 -3.50 23.48 20.81
C ALA A 77 -2.34 22.47 20.70
N SER A 78 -2.36 21.60 19.69
CA SER A 78 -1.26 20.66 19.45
C SER A 78 -0.08 21.38 18.80
N HIS A 79 0.99 21.58 19.56
CA HIS A 79 2.20 22.27 19.11
C HIS A 79 2.96 21.55 17.98
N ASN A 80 2.55 20.33 17.60
CA ASN A 80 3.23 19.50 16.61
C ASN A 80 2.79 19.78 15.16
N LEU A 81 1.75 20.60 14.95
CA LEU A 81 1.11 20.82 13.65
C LEU A 81 1.82 21.81 12.71
N ASN A 82 3.01 22.30 13.06
CA ASN A 82 3.72 23.27 12.23
C ASN A 82 4.36 22.60 10.99
N GLY A 83 3.55 22.41 9.94
CA GLY A 83 4.03 22.24 8.55
C GLY A 83 4.19 20.81 8.04
N SER A 84 3.76 19.79 8.78
CA SER A 84 3.71 18.41 8.25
C SER A 84 2.53 18.26 7.29
N SER A 85 2.80 17.97 6.01
CA SER A 85 1.78 17.63 5.02
C SER A 85 1.17 16.24 5.24
N SER A 86 1.82 15.38 6.04
CA SER A 86 1.22 14.12 6.50
C SER A 86 0.40 14.40 7.74
N GLY A 87 -0.92 14.39 7.59
CA GLY A 87 -1.89 14.79 8.60
C GLY A 87 -1.58 14.26 10.00
N ASP A 88 -1.60 15.15 10.98
CA ASP A 88 -1.46 14.73 12.37
C ASP A 88 -2.72 13.99 12.80
N THR A 89 -2.50 12.98 13.64
CA THR A 89 -3.57 12.25 14.31
C THR A 89 -3.93 12.97 15.61
N LEU A 90 -5.17 13.42 15.70
CA LEU A 90 -5.73 14.02 16.90
C LEU A 90 -6.53 12.98 17.69
N HIS A 91 -6.56 13.13 19.01
CA HIS A 91 -7.38 12.31 19.90
C HIS A 91 -8.46 13.20 20.53
N ILE A 92 -9.73 12.89 20.26
CA ILE A 92 -10.88 13.65 20.77
C ILE A 92 -11.93 12.67 21.30
N GLY A 93 -12.02 12.55 22.63
CA GLY A 93 -12.93 11.59 23.26
C GLY A 93 -12.58 10.15 22.86
N PRO A 94 -13.53 9.32 22.39
CA PRO A 94 -13.23 7.95 21.95
C PRO A 94 -12.70 7.87 20.50
N TYR A 95 -12.40 9.01 19.87
CA TYR A 95 -12.11 9.09 18.45
C TYR A 95 -10.66 9.45 18.14
N ARG A 96 -10.17 8.80 17.09
CA ARG A 96 -8.99 9.21 16.34
C ARG A 96 -9.46 10.07 15.18
N VAL A 97 -8.92 11.28 15.05
CA VAL A 97 -9.30 12.23 13.99
C VAL A 97 -8.07 12.55 13.16
N GLU A 98 -8.15 12.32 11.87
CA GLU A 98 -7.14 12.72 10.89
C GLU A 98 -7.66 13.86 10.03
N VAL A 99 -6.77 14.79 9.71
CA VAL A 99 -7.07 15.96 8.86
C VAL A 99 -6.00 16.11 7.80
N ALA A 100 -6.41 16.26 6.54
CA ALA A 100 -5.49 16.46 5.42
C ALA A 100 -6.06 17.46 4.41
N VAL A 101 -5.18 18.06 3.62
CA VAL A 101 -5.57 18.89 2.44
C VAL A 101 -5.74 18.06 1.17
N GLN A 102 -5.35 16.78 1.21
CA GLN A 102 -5.46 15.85 0.09
C GLN A 102 -6.62 14.88 0.32
N PRO A 103 -7.33 14.47 -0.75
CA PRO A 103 -8.44 13.53 -0.66
C PRO A 103 -8.03 12.08 -0.33
N LEU A 104 -6.76 11.84 0.04
CA LEU A 104 -6.26 10.52 0.43
C LEU A 104 -7.03 9.95 1.64
N LEU A 105 -7.46 10.81 2.57
CA LEU A 105 -8.24 10.37 3.73
C LEU A 105 -9.61 9.80 3.35
N LEU A 106 -10.26 10.31 2.30
CA LEU A 106 -11.50 9.71 1.81
C LEU A 106 -11.25 8.34 1.17
N ARG A 107 -10.08 8.12 0.55
CA ARG A 107 -9.70 6.80 0.01
C ARG A 107 -9.47 5.82 1.13
N GLU A 108 -8.70 6.23 2.13
CA GLU A 108 -8.47 5.43 3.32
C GLU A 108 -9.80 5.09 4.02
N ALA A 109 -10.72 6.06 4.14
CA ALA A 109 -12.06 5.85 4.68
C ALA A 109 -12.85 4.83 3.87
N ALA A 110 -12.88 4.96 2.53
CA ALA A 110 -13.61 4.03 1.66
C ALA A 110 -13.08 2.60 1.81
N THR A 111 -11.75 2.43 1.87
CA THR A 111 -11.12 1.14 2.13
C THR A 111 -11.52 0.57 3.48
N MET A 112 -11.44 1.35 4.56
CA MET A 112 -11.82 0.86 5.88
C MET A 112 -13.30 0.54 5.99
N ILE A 113 -14.18 1.30 5.33
CA ILE A 113 -15.62 1.01 5.24
C ILE A 113 -15.85 -0.32 4.52
N TYR A 114 -15.18 -0.57 3.39
CA TYR A 114 -15.22 -1.86 2.69
C TYR A 114 -14.81 -3.01 3.62
N LEU A 115 -13.71 -2.82 4.37
CA LEU A 115 -13.21 -3.80 5.31
C LEU A 115 -14.17 -4.03 6.48
N ASN A 116 -14.72 -2.97 7.09
CA ASN A 116 -15.67 -3.08 8.21
C ASN A 116 -16.96 -3.85 7.85
N GLN A 117 -17.32 -3.89 6.56
CA GLN A 117 -18.45 -4.68 6.06
C GLN A 117 -18.14 -6.18 5.93
N ARG A 118 -16.86 -6.55 5.78
CA ARG A 118 -16.41 -7.92 5.45
C ARG A 118 -15.52 -8.54 6.53
N SER A 119 -14.99 -7.75 7.45
CA SER A 119 -13.98 -8.15 8.43
C SER A 119 -13.88 -7.16 9.60
N ASP A 120 -13.15 -7.54 10.64
CA ASP A 120 -12.89 -6.76 11.86
C ASP A 120 -11.44 -6.22 11.95
N ILE A 121 -10.67 -6.33 10.86
CA ILE A 121 -9.22 -6.01 10.86
C ILE A 121 -8.92 -4.51 10.87
N ALA A 122 -9.80 -3.69 10.29
CA ALA A 122 -9.64 -2.24 10.25
C ALA A 122 -10.36 -1.57 11.42
N PRO A 123 -9.86 -0.43 11.93
CA PRO A 123 -10.60 0.40 12.87
C PRO A 123 -11.99 0.75 12.32
N LYS A 124 -12.98 0.92 13.20
CA LYS A 124 -14.31 1.38 12.76
C LYS A 124 -14.25 2.81 12.26
N VAL A 125 -14.79 3.08 11.07
CA VAL A 125 -14.99 4.44 10.56
C VAL A 125 -16.31 4.98 11.10
N TYR A 126 -16.29 6.14 11.76
CA TYR A 126 -17.47 6.80 12.30
C TYR A 126 -17.95 7.96 11.43
N ALA A 127 -17.02 8.72 10.84
CA ALA A 127 -17.34 9.76 9.89
C ALA A 127 -16.17 10.03 8.94
N ALA A 128 -16.46 10.44 7.71
CA ALA A 128 -15.47 10.92 6.76
C ALA A 128 -16.11 11.92 5.80
N PHE A 129 -15.53 13.12 5.67
CA PHE A 129 -16.15 14.22 4.92
C PHE A 129 -15.13 15.29 4.53
N GLU A 130 -15.55 16.20 3.64
CA GLU A 130 -14.83 17.41 3.25
C GLU A 130 -15.46 18.64 3.93
N SER A 131 -14.66 19.59 4.39
CA SER A 131 -15.13 20.89 4.85
C SER A 131 -14.17 22.03 4.48
N ARG A 132 -14.74 23.23 4.24
CA ARG A 132 -14.02 24.49 4.01
C ARG A 132 -14.29 25.52 5.10
N GLU A 133 -14.99 25.13 6.17
CA GLU A 133 -15.53 26.05 7.16
C GLU A 133 -14.43 26.70 8.03
N VAL A 134 -13.38 25.94 8.35
CA VAL A 134 -12.32 26.37 9.25
C VAL A 134 -10.96 25.98 8.69
N ASP A 135 -9.98 26.89 8.78
CA ASP A 135 -8.58 26.60 8.49
C ASP A 135 -7.97 25.74 9.61
N THR A 136 -8.29 24.45 9.62
CA THR A 136 -7.90 23.52 10.70
C THR A 136 -6.38 23.41 10.85
N LEU A 137 -5.64 23.46 9.74
CA LEU A 137 -4.18 23.32 9.72
C LEU A 137 -3.44 24.67 9.71
N ARG A 138 -4.16 25.80 9.73
CA ARG A 138 -3.60 27.17 9.77
C ARG A 138 -2.59 27.46 8.66
N ILE A 139 -2.83 26.89 7.48
CA ILE A 139 -1.89 26.99 6.35
C ILE A 139 -1.92 28.41 5.76
N GLY A 140 -2.99 29.19 6.02
CA GLY A 140 -3.07 30.60 5.63
C GLY A 140 -3.23 30.84 4.13
N TRP A 141 -3.54 29.79 3.36
CA TRP A 141 -3.65 29.82 1.90
C TRP A 141 -5.08 30.09 1.38
N GLY A 142 -5.98 30.59 2.23
CA GLY A 142 -7.38 30.87 1.86
C GLY A 142 -8.29 29.63 1.93
N CYS A 143 -9.40 29.64 1.18
CA CYS A 143 -10.48 28.64 1.23
C CYS A 143 -10.08 27.30 0.59
N ILE A 144 -9.19 26.57 1.25
CA ILE A 144 -8.81 25.19 0.88
C ILE A 144 -9.79 24.21 1.54
N SER A 145 -10.09 23.13 0.82
CA SER A 145 -10.81 21.99 1.36
C SER A 145 -9.94 21.16 2.29
N TYR A 146 -10.45 20.88 3.47
CA TYR A 146 -9.91 19.89 4.40
C TYR A 146 -10.74 18.62 4.34
N TYR A 147 -10.06 17.49 4.35
CA TYR A 147 -10.65 16.16 4.43
C TYR A 147 -10.46 15.64 5.84
N TYR A 148 -11.52 15.06 6.40
CA TYR A 148 -11.56 14.56 7.77
C TYR A 148 -11.88 13.08 7.74
N LEU A 149 -11.18 12.32 8.58
CA LEU A 149 -11.42 10.91 8.82
C LEU A 149 -11.48 10.67 10.34
N ILE A 150 -12.63 10.23 10.83
CA ILE A 150 -12.92 9.99 12.23
C ILE A 150 -13.10 8.48 12.43
N THR A 151 -12.18 7.85 13.17
CA THR A 151 -12.19 6.41 13.43
C THR A 151 -12.20 6.08 14.92
N GLU A 152 -12.37 4.79 15.23
CA GLU A 152 -12.06 4.24 16.55
C GLU A 152 -10.66 4.60 16.99
N PHE A 153 -10.54 5.17 18.20
CA PHE A 153 -9.28 5.35 18.87
C PHE A 153 -8.90 4.08 19.63
N PHE A 154 -7.64 3.67 19.46
CA PHE A 154 -6.98 2.80 20.41
C PHE A 154 -5.56 3.31 20.61
N GLU A 155 -5.10 3.29 21.85
CA GLU A 155 -3.74 3.70 22.18
C GLU A 155 -2.75 2.68 21.61
N ALA A 156 -1.96 3.13 20.64
CA ALA A 156 -0.99 2.30 19.95
C ALA A 156 0.25 3.10 19.56
N GLU A 157 1.38 2.40 19.52
CA GLU A 157 2.67 2.91 19.08
C GLU A 157 3.00 2.31 17.71
N ARG A 158 3.75 3.05 16.88
CA ARG A 158 4.27 2.48 15.64
C ARG A 158 5.33 1.43 15.98
N LEU A 159 5.35 0.31 15.29
CA LEU A 159 6.34 -0.74 15.56
C LEU A 159 7.78 -0.19 15.46
N SER A 160 8.04 0.66 14.46
CA SER A 160 9.35 1.30 14.27
C SER A 160 9.80 2.18 15.45
N SER A 161 8.90 2.65 16.33
CA SER A 161 9.29 3.52 17.45
C SER A 161 9.88 2.77 18.65
N PHE A 162 9.65 1.45 18.74
CA PHE A 162 10.11 0.66 19.89
C PHE A 162 10.79 -0.67 19.52
N LEU A 163 10.72 -1.13 18.26
CA LEU A 163 11.30 -2.41 17.84
C LEU A 163 12.79 -2.50 18.21
N ASP A 164 13.53 -1.42 18.06
CA ASP A 164 14.95 -1.36 18.42
C ASP A 164 15.22 -1.42 19.92
N THR A 165 14.24 -1.12 20.77
CA THR A 165 14.37 -1.22 22.24
C THR A 165 14.18 -2.63 22.79
N LEU A 166 13.58 -3.54 22.03
CA LEU A 166 13.30 -4.91 22.48
C LEU A 166 14.56 -5.78 22.43
N ASP A 167 14.90 -6.49 23.50
CA ASP A 167 15.98 -7.48 23.47
C ASP A 167 15.47 -8.81 22.89
N LYS A 168 16.19 -9.42 21.95
CA LYS A 168 15.72 -10.65 21.28
C LYS A 168 15.55 -11.84 22.21
N VAL A 169 16.37 -11.92 23.25
CA VAL A 169 16.41 -13.07 24.15
C VAL A 169 15.41 -12.82 25.27
N GLN A 170 15.44 -11.63 25.88
CA GLN A 170 14.58 -11.29 27.00
C GLN A 170 13.13 -11.04 26.56
N ASP A 171 12.93 -10.42 25.40
CA ASP A 171 11.60 -10.03 24.90
C ASP A 171 11.14 -10.92 23.74
N ARG A 172 11.70 -12.14 23.65
CA ARG A 172 11.35 -13.14 22.62
C ARG A 172 9.85 -13.40 22.52
N ALA A 173 9.17 -13.54 23.66
CA ALA A 173 7.74 -13.82 23.70
C ALA A 173 6.91 -12.66 23.11
N VAL A 174 7.32 -11.41 23.37
CA VAL A 174 6.69 -10.21 22.81
C VAL A 174 6.86 -10.21 21.29
N LEU A 175 8.09 -10.44 20.80
CA LEU A 175 8.38 -10.52 19.36
C LEU A 175 7.58 -11.66 18.69
N GLU A 176 7.56 -12.85 19.27
CA GLU A 176 6.78 -13.98 18.74
C GLU A 176 5.28 -13.62 18.64
N LYS A 177 4.72 -12.97 19.66
CA LYS A 177 3.32 -12.53 19.64
C LYS A 177 3.04 -11.44 18.61
N ILE A 178 3.98 -10.51 18.38
CA ILE A 178 3.87 -9.52 17.30
C ILE A 178 3.79 -10.23 15.94
N GLY A 179 4.71 -11.16 15.68
CA GLY A 179 4.72 -11.94 14.44
C GLY A 179 3.43 -12.73 14.26
N ASP A 180 2.91 -13.34 15.33
CA ASP A 180 1.69 -14.13 15.27
C ASP A 180 0.42 -13.28 14.99
N LEU A 181 0.33 -12.10 15.60
CA LEU A 181 -0.77 -11.16 15.37
C LEU A 181 -0.70 -10.53 13.96
N LEU A 182 0.51 -10.23 13.46
CA LEU A 182 0.71 -9.78 12.09
C LEU A 182 0.29 -10.85 11.07
N GLY A 183 0.77 -12.08 11.24
CA GLY A 183 0.41 -13.19 10.37
C GLY A 183 -1.10 -13.44 10.36
N THR A 184 -1.75 -13.35 11.53
CA THR A 184 -3.20 -13.50 11.65
C THR A 184 -3.94 -12.39 10.91
N THR A 185 -3.45 -11.15 11.01
CA THR A 185 -4.04 -9.99 10.34
C THR A 185 -3.92 -10.11 8.82
N VAL A 186 -2.75 -10.47 8.29
CA VAL A 186 -2.55 -10.68 6.85
C VAL A 186 -3.38 -11.86 6.34
N LYS A 187 -3.46 -12.95 7.10
CA LYS A 187 -4.31 -14.09 6.76
C LYS A 187 -5.80 -13.71 6.70
N LYS A 188 -6.28 -12.91 7.67
CA LYS A 188 -7.65 -12.38 7.64
C LYS A 188 -7.87 -11.48 6.42
N LEU A 189 -6.92 -10.61 6.09
CA LEU A 189 -7.00 -9.75 4.92
C LEU A 189 -7.14 -10.58 3.64
N ARG A 190 -6.27 -11.56 3.43
CA ARG A 190 -6.28 -12.48 2.26
C ARG A 190 -7.51 -13.38 2.19
N SER A 191 -8.21 -13.58 3.31
CA SER A 191 -9.44 -14.39 3.33
C SER A 191 -10.65 -13.66 2.77
N ILE A 192 -10.61 -12.32 2.70
CA ILE A 192 -11.66 -11.52 2.08
C ILE A 192 -11.64 -11.81 0.58
N GLN A 193 -12.78 -12.22 0.03
CA GLN A 193 -12.92 -12.49 -1.39
C GLN A 193 -13.29 -11.20 -2.15
N PRO A 194 -12.82 -11.03 -3.39
CA PRO A 194 -13.31 -9.96 -4.25
C PRO A 194 -14.76 -10.24 -4.65
N ASP A 195 -15.49 -9.19 -5.04
CA ASP A 195 -16.85 -9.34 -5.57
C ASP A 195 -16.83 -10.08 -6.94
N ASP A 196 -15.75 -9.92 -7.72
CA ASP A 196 -15.43 -10.71 -8.92
C ASP A 196 -14.15 -11.54 -8.67
N PRO A 197 -14.20 -12.89 -8.73
CA PRO A 197 -13.06 -13.75 -8.45
C PRO A 197 -11.87 -13.62 -9.43
N ASN A 198 -12.04 -12.96 -10.58
CA ASN A 198 -10.95 -12.74 -11.54
C ASN A 198 -10.42 -11.29 -11.53
N HIS A 199 -10.94 -10.44 -10.65
CA HIS A 199 -10.60 -9.02 -10.61
C HIS A 199 -9.25 -8.76 -9.94
N PHE A 200 -8.32 -8.19 -10.71
CA PHE A 200 -7.05 -7.66 -10.21
C PHE A 200 -7.05 -6.14 -10.33
N GLY A 201 -7.21 -5.45 -9.20
CA GLY A 201 -7.35 -4.00 -9.17
C GLY A 201 -7.52 -3.46 -7.76
N GLY A 202 -8.01 -2.22 -7.65
CA GLY A 202 -8.47 -1.64 -6.40
C GLY A 202 -9.76 -2.28 -5.89
N LEU A 203 -10.21 -1.84 -4.72
CA LEU A 203 -11.49 -2.26 -4.14
C LEU A 203 -12.68 -1.82 -5.01
N TYR A 204 -13.87 -2.40 -4.77
CA TYR A 204 -15.10 -2.07 -5.50
C TYR A 204 -15.01 -2.21 -7.04
N GLY A 205 -14.20 -3.14 -7.54
CA GLY A 205 -14.05 -3.34 -8.98
C GLY A 205 -13.25 -2.23 -9.68
N GLN A 206 -12.50 -1.41 -8.94
CA GLN A 206 -11.78 -0.26 -9.51
C GLN A 206 -10.37 -0.63 -10.01
N ALA A 207 -9.79 0.26 -10.82
CA ALA A 207 -8.39 0.19 -11.20
C ALA A 207 -7.47 0.31 -9.98
N TYR A 208 -6.21 -0.12 -10.10
CA TYR A 208 -5.20 0.35 -9.13
C TYR A 208 -5.06 1.86 -9.29
N ARG A 209 -4.77 2.57 -8.19
CA ARG A 209 -4.56 4.01 -8.28
C ARG A 209 -3.10 4.37 -8.47
N THR A 210 -2.32 3.96 -7.48
CA THR A 210 -0.90 4.23 -7.36
C THR A 210 -0.25 2.95 -6.90
N CYS A 211 -0.05 2.05 -7.85
CA CYS A 211 0.76 0.86 -7.66
C CYS A 211 1.92 1.00 -8.64
N ASN A 212 3.13 1.23 -8.11
CA ASN A 212 4.34 1.37 -8.89
C ASN A 212 4.57 0.13 -9.76
N ALA A 213 4.13 -1.04 -9.30
CA ALA A 213 4.10 -2.30 -10.05
C ALA A 213 3.41 -2.19 -11.42
N PHE A 214 2.44 -1.28 -11.57
CA PHE A 214 1.65 -1.13 -12.80
C PHE A 214 1.78 0.27 -13.43
N ARG A 215 2.78 1.06 -13.03
CA ARG A 215 2.84 2.50 -13.35
C ARG A 215 2.85 2.87 -14.83
N PHE A 216 3.28 1.96 -15.71
CA PHE A 216 3.40 2.23 -17.14
C PHE A 216 2.49 1.32 -17.97
N SER A 217 1.57 1.91 -18.73
CA SER A 217 0.65 1.21 -19.65
C SER A 217 1.15 1.14 -21.08
N LYS A 218 0.87 0.01 -21.74
CA LYS A 218 1.03 -0.10 -23.19
C LYS A 218 -0.03 0.76 -23.89
N GLY A 219 0.40 1.68 -24.74
CA GLY A 219 -0.48 2.52 -25.57
C GLY A 219 -0.76 3.92 -25.01
N PRO A 220 -1.61 4.72 -25.68
CA PRO A 220 -1.82 6.13 -25.32
C PRO A 220 -2.65 6.33 -24.04
N ASP A 221 -3.19 5.26 -23.46
CA ASP A 221 -4.03 5.30 -22.26
C ASP A 221 -3.17 5.15 -21.00
N TYR A 222 -2.49 6.25 -20.65
CA TYR A 222 -1.61 6.36 -19.48
C TYR A 222 -2.35 6.26 -18.13
N GLU A 223 -3.69 6.24 -18.14
CA GLU A 223 -4.55 6.11 -16.96
C GLU A 223 -4.97 4.67 -16.68
N ASN A 224 -4.66 3.72 -17.57
CA ASN A 224 -5.02 2.33 -17.40
C ASN A 224 -4.05 1.61 -16.45
N TYR A 225 -4.33 1.72 -15.15
CA TYR A 225 -3.75 0.92 -14.07
C TYR A 225 -4.65 -0.29 -13.74
N GLY A 226 -5.35 -0.83 -14.75
CA GLY A 226 -6.38 -1.85 -14.56
C GLY A 226 -7.79 -1.26 -14.43
N PRO A 227 -8.76 -2.00 -13.85
CA PRO A 227 -8.57 -3.36 -13.35
C PRO A 227 -8.23 -4.32 -14.49
N PHE A 228 -7.61 -5.45 -14.14
CA PHE A 228 -7.31 -6.51 -15.08
C PHE A 228 -8.26 -7.68 -14.85
N ASP A 229 -8.78 -8.22 -15.94
CA ASP A 229 -9.81 -9.27 -15.93
C ASP A 229 -9.26 -10.67 -15.62
N ASN A 230 -7.94 -10.82 -15.51
CA ASN A 230 -7.28 -12.09 -15.21
C ASN A 230 -5.81 -11.92 -14.79
N TYR A 231 -5.26 -13.03 -14.30
CA TYR A 231 -3.87 -13.17 -13.85
C TYR A 231 -2.86 -12.90 -14.97
N GLU A 232 -3.07 -13.46 -16.17
CA GLU A 232 -2.15 -13.33 -17.29
C GLU A 232 -1.93 -11.87 -17.69
N THR A 233 -3.03 -11.12 -17.82
CA THR A 233 -2.99 -9.69 -18.16
C THR A 233 -2.29 -8.90 -17.06
N THR A 234 -2.52 -9.26 -15.79
CA THR A 234 -1.84 -8.66 -14.64
C THR A 234 -0.33 -8.88 -14.68
N VAL A 235 0.11 -10.12 -14.92
CA VAL A 235 1.54 -10.47 -14.99
C VAL A 235 2.22 -9.86 -16.21
N ASP A 236 1.61 -9.94 -17.40
CA ASP A 236 2.15 -9.30 -18.59
C ASP A 236 2.30 -7.79 -18.38
N ARG A 237 1.35 -7.18 -17.67
CA ARG A 237 1.41 -5.77 -17.33
C ARG A 237 2.52 -5.45 -16.31
N LEU A 238 2.68 -6.29 -15.29
CA LEU A 238 3.77 -6.17 -14.30
C LEU A 238 5.14 -6.21 -14.97
N ILE A 239 5.35 -7.18 -15.88
CA ILE A 239 6.60 -7.33 -16.63
C ILE A 239 6.85 -6.10 -17.50
N TRP A 240 5.84 -5.63 -18.22
CA TRP A 240 5.96 -4.42 -19.05
C TRP A 240 6.32 -3.18 -18.24
N ALA A 241 5.58 -2.92 -17.16
CA ALA A 241 5.83 -1.75 -16.33
C ALA A 241 7.24 -1.77 -15.72
N SER A 242 7.74 -2.96 -15.40
CA SER A 242 9.11 -3.15 -14.93
C SER A 242 10.16 -2.86 -15.99
N MET A 243 9.97 -3.35 -17.22
CA MET A 243 10.85 -3.03 -18.36
C MET A 243 10.91 -1.52 -18.61
N VAL A 244 9.77 -0.83 -18.61
CA VAL A 244 9.72 0.62 -18.78
C VAL A 244 10.42 1.34 -17.63
N THR A 245 10.19 0.93 -16.39
CA THR A 245 10.87 1.50 -15.21
C THR A 245 12.38 1.38 -15.33
N GLN A 246 12.89 0.21 -15.72
CA GLN A 246 14.33 0.00 -15.93
C GLN A 246 14.86 0.82 -17.10
N ALA A 247 14.10 0.88 -18.20
CA ALA A 247 14.48 1.64 -19.38
C ALA A 247 14.67 3.13 -19.07
N MET A 248 13.88 3.66 -18.13
CA MET A 248 13.98 5.05 -17.69
C MET A 248 15.04 5.29 -16.61
N SER A 249 15.41 4.26 -15.83
CA SER A 249 16.30 4.40 -14.68
C SER A 249 17.77 4.12 -15.00
N SER A 250 18.05 3.31 -16.03
CA SER A 250 19.40 2.99 -16.45
C SER A 250 19.90 3.96 -17.53
N ASN A 251 21.11 4.48 -17.41
CA ASN A 251 21.77 5.20 -18.51
C ASN A 251 22.35 4.24 -19.55
N GLU A 252 22.70 3.02 -19.13
CA GLU A 252 23.27 1.97 -19.97
C GLU A 252 22.17 1.02 -20.45
N GLY A 253 22.46 0.18 -21.45
CA GLY A 253 21.56 -0.93 -21.82
C GLY A 253 21.42 -1.95 -20.68
N TRP A 254 20.63 -3.00 -20.90
CA TRP A 254 20.41 -4.02 -19.86
C TRP A 254 21.70 -4.65 -19.34
N ARG A 255 21.83 -4.78 -18.02
CA ARG A 255 22.82 -5.65 -17.41
C ARG A 255 22.48 -7.11 -17.70
N ASP A 256 23.47 -7.99 -17.70
CA ASP A 256 23.27 -9.40 -18.08
C ASP A 256 22.19 -10.09 -17.23
N TYR A 257 22.16 -9.81 -15.93
CA TYR A 257 21.16 -10.37 -15.04
C TYR A 257 19.74 -9.83 -15.32
N GLU A 258 19.60 -8.56 -15.72
CA GLU A 258 18.32 -7.95 -16.10
C GLU A 258 17.75 -8.62 -17.35
N ARG A 259 18.61 -8.89 -18.35
CA ARG A 259 18.22 -9.65 -19.55
C ARG A 259 17.73 -11.05 -19.19
N VAL A 260 18.42 -11.73 -18.27
CA VAL A 260 18.02 -13.05 -17.80
C VAL A 260 16.66 -12.98 -17.09
N LEU A 261 16.48 -12.05 -16.16
CA LEU A 261 15.20 -11.86 -15.46
C LEU A 261 14.06 -11.56 -16.44
N PHE A 262 14.23 -10.62 -17.37
CA PHE A 262 13.18 -10.29 -18.34
C PHE A 262 12.87 -11.41 -19.32
N ARG A 263 13.89 -12.15 -19.78
CA ARG A 263 13.69 -13.33 -20.63
C ARG A 263 12.83 -14.37 -19.92
N ASP A 264 13.20 -14.67 -18.67
CA ASP A 264 12.61 -15.77 -17.91
C ASP A 264 11.30 -15.38 -17.20
N ALA A 265 11.01 -14.07 -17.05
CA ALA A 265 9.89 -13.57 -16.26
C ALA A 265 8.54 -14.15 -16.67
N ARG A 266 8.24 -14.16 -17.97
CA ARG A 266 6.95 -14.68 -18.45
C ARG A 266 6.83 -16.18 -18.18
N ARG A 267 7.87 -16.95 -18.51
CA ARG A 267 7.91 -18.39 -18.28
C ARG A 267 7.73 -18.72 -16.79
N ILE A 268 8.48 -18.05 -15.91
CA ILE A 268 8.41 -18.32 -14.47
C ILE A 268 7.05 -17.86 -13.91
N LEU A 269 6.64 -16.61 -14.14
CA LEU A 269 5.44 -16.05 -13.53
C LEU A 269 4.13 -16.60 -14.12
N LEU A 270 4.10 -17.07 -15.37
CA LEU A 270 2.89 -17.65 -15.98
C LEU A 270 2.89 -19.18 -15.96
N ASP A 271 3.99 -19.82 -16.38
CA ASP A 271 4.02 -21.27 -16.60
C ASP A 271 4.25 -22.05 -15.30
N SER A 272 4.95 -21.48 -14.30
CA SER A 272 5.09 -22.09 -12.97
C SER A 272 3.91 -21.78 -12.04
N ALA A 273 2.95 -20.93 -12.45
CA ALA A 273 1.81 -20.55 -11.63
C ALA A 273 0.70 -21.63 -11.61
N THR A 274 0.32 -22.03 -10.39
CA THR A 274 -0.80 -22.94 -10.14
C THR A 274 -2.15 -22.21 -10.23
N GLU A 275 -3.26 -22.95 -10.17
CA GLU A 275 -4.60 -22.37 -10.12
C GLU A 275 -4.82 -21.46 -8.90
N GLU A 276 -4.22 -21.78 -7.76
CA GLU A 276 -4.33 -20.95 -6.55
C GLU A 276 -3.49 -19.67 -6.66
N ASP A 277 -2.35 -19.69 -7.37
CA ASP A 277 -1.52 -18.50 -7.61
C ASP A 277 -2.21 -17.46 -8.50
N ARG A 278 -3.14 -17.96 -9.32
CA ARG A 278 -3.95 -17.18 -10.28
C ARG A 278 -5.18 -16.53 -9.65
N LYS A 279 -5.45 -16.78 -8.37
CA LYS A 279 -6.57 -16.13 -7.65
C LYS A 279 -6.08 -14.85 -6.98
N PRO A 280 -6.82 -13.74 -7.13
CA PRO A 280 -6.50 -12.51 -6.44
C PRO A 280 -6.68 -12.67 -4.92
N VAL A 281 -5.74 -12.13 -4.16
CA VAL A 281 -5.84 -11.95 -2.71
C VAL A 281 -5.73 -10.47 -2.38
N LEU A 282 -6.41 -10.04 -1.31
CA LEU A 282 -6.31 -8.66 -0.88
C LEU A 282 -4.94 -8.42 -0.23
N THR A 283 -4.16 -7.53 -0.83
CA THR A 283 -2.79 -7.23 -0.44
C THR A 283 -2.67 -5.80 0.07
N PHE A 284 -1.88 -5.64 1.13
CA PHE A 284 -1.46 -4.35 1.67
C PHE A 284 -0.09 -3.96 1.14
N PHE A 285 -0.03 -2.92 0.31
CA PHE A 285 1.18 -2.57 -0.41
C PHE A 285 2.26 -1.91 0.47
N LEU A 286 1.88 -1.32 1.61
CA LEU A 286 2.79 -0.55 2.46
C LEU A 286 3.20 -1.27 3.74
N PHE A 287 3.58 -2.55 3.63
CA PHE A 287 3.91 -3.39 4.78
C PHE A 287 5.28 -3.06 5.40
N MET A 288 5.40 -1.89 6.03
CA MET A 288 6.60 -1.41 6.70
C MET A 288 6.37 -1.27 8.20
N GLU A 289 7.41 -1.39 9.02
CA GLU A 289 7.32 -1.22 10.49
C GLU A 289 6.74 0.13 10.92
N CYS A 290 6.93 1.19 10.13
CA CYS A 290 6.37 2.51 10.39
C CYS A 290 4.85 2.58 10.13
N ASN A 291 4.29 1.61 9.41
CA ASN A 291 2.85 1.49 9.10
C ASN A 291 2.17 0.38 9.92
N ILE A 292 2.83 -0.17 10.94
CA ILE A 292 2.24 -1.14 11.86
C ILE A 292 2.00 -0.46 13.19
N LEU A 293 0.75 -0.46 13.65
CA LEU A 293 0.32 0.05 14.95
C LEU A 293 0.19 -1.11 15.94
N VAL A 294 0.81 -0.97 17.11
CA VAL A 294 0.84 -2.01 18.14
C VAL A 294 0.30 -1.44 19.45
N GLN A 295 -0.75 -2.07 19.97
CA GLN A 295 -1.26 -1.79 21.32
C GLN A 295 -0.48 -2.64 22.32
N LEU A 296 0.42 -1.99 23.05
CA LEU A 296 1.32 -2.63 24.00
C LEU A 296 0.68 -2.78 25.38
N VAL A 297 1.16 -3.77 26.14
CA VAL A 297 0.91 -3.92 27.57
C VAL A 297 2.24 -3.72 28.28
N ARG A 298 2.25 -2.82 29.27
CA ARG A 298 3.45 -2.47 30.03
C ARG A 298 3.26 -2.80 31.51
N ASP A 299 4.35 -3.12 32.19
CA ASP A 299 4.38 -3.25 33.65
C ASP A 299 4.43 -1.87 34.34
N GLU A 300 4.55 -1.87 35.67
CA GLU A 300 4.58 -0.65 36.50
C GLU A 300 5.82 0.22 36.19
N GLU A 301 6.91 -0.39 35.73
CA GLU A 301 8.15 0.26 35.30
C GLU A 301 8.10 0.76 33.85
N GLY A 302 7.00 0.49 33.13
CA GLY A 302 6.82 0.88 31.73
C GLY A 302 7.50 -0.04 30.72
N LYS A 303 8.06 -1.18 31.14
CA LYS A 303 8.64 -2.18 30.24
C LYS A 303 7.52 -2.90 29.47
N ILE A 304 7.76 -3.16 28.19
CA ILE A 304 6.84 -3.94 27.35
C ILE A 304 6.86 -5.40 27.82
N ILE A 305 5.71 -5.91 28.24
CA ILE A 305 5.57 -7.30 28.71
C ILE A 305 4.65 -8.13 27.81
N ASP A 306 3.76 -7.50 27.06
CA ASP A 306 2.83 -8.20 26.18
C ASP A 306 2.29 -7.27 25.06
N VAL A 307 1.62 -7.87 24.08
CA VAL A 307 0.94 -7.17 22.98
C VAL A 307 -0.54 -7.53 22.96
N LYS A 308 -1.42 -6.52 22.98
CA LYS A 308 -2.87 -6.71 23.01
C LYS A 308 -3.49 -6.79 21.61
N LYS A 309 -3.06 -5.91 20.69
CA LYS A 309 -3.64 -5.76 19.35
C LYS A 309 -2.61 -5.23 18.37
N ILE A 310 -2.75 -5.60 17.10
CA ILE A 310 -2.05 -5.00 15.97
C ILE A 310 -3.08 -4.48 14.96
N SER A 311 -2.75 -3.39 14.27
CA SER A 311 -3.45 -2.89 13.10
C SER A 311 -2.44 -2.28 12.11
N PHE A 312 -2.87 -2.05 10.88
CA PHE A 312 -2.10 -1.23 9.95
C PHE A 312 -2.48 0.24 10.11
N ALA A 313 -1.52 1.13 9.91
CA ALA A 313 -1.77 2.52 9.59
C ALA A 313 -1.93 2.65 8.07
N ARG A 314 -2.59 3.71 7.60
CA ARG A 314 -2.68 4.06 6.18
C ARG A 314 -3.30 2.95 5.34
N TRP A 315 -4.61 2.76 5.48
CA TRP A 315 -5.36 1.75 4.75
C TRP A 315 -5.64 2.11 3.28
N GLU A 316 -5.21 3.26 2.76
CA GLU A 316 -5.45 3.63 1.36
C GLU A 316 -4.86 2.68 0.31
N PRO A 317 -3.71 2.00 0.50
CA PRO A 317 -3.07 1.22 -0.54
C PRO A 317 -3.36 -0.26 -0.35
N LEU A 318 -4.61 -0.63 -0.66
CA LEU A 318 -5.03 -2.02 -0.82
C LEU A 318 -5.36 -2.33 -2.29
N GLY A 319 -5.08 -3.57 -2.69
CA GLY A 319 -5.45 -4.05 -4.01
C GLY A 319 -5.44 -5.57 -4.09
N TRP A 320 -6.11 -6.09 -5.11
CA TRP A 320 -6.29 -7.51 -5.40
C TRP A 320 -5.13 -8.05 -6.22
N MET A 321 -4.12 -8.64 -5.57
CA MET A 321 -2.87 -9.06 -6.20
C MET A 321 -2.73 -10.58 -6.27
N PRO A 322 -1.80 -11.10 -7.10
CA PRO A 322 -1.34 -12.47 -6.98
C PRO A 322 -0.89 -12.85 -5.57
N SER A 323 -1.17 -14.09 -5.17
CA SER A 323 -0.92 -14.62 -3.82
C SER A 323 0.55 -14.61 -3.38
N TRP A 324 1.47 -14.55 -4.34
CA TRP A 324 2.93 -14.53 -4.15
C TRP A 324 3.50 -13.11 -4.07
N TYR A 325 2.74 -12.06 -4.40
CA TYR A 325 3.25 -10.70 -4.51
C TYR A 325 3.68 -10.12 -3.14
N ASP A 326 2.80 -10.18 -2.15
CA ASP A 326 3.09 -9.75 -0.78
C ASP A 326 4.14 -10.64 -0.10
N VAL A 327 4.14 -11.93 -0.41
CA VAL A 327 5.13 -12.89 0.08
C VAL A 327 6.54 -12.53 -0.40
N ALA A 328 6.71 -12.21 -1.67
CA ALA A 328 7.98 -11.73 -2.20
C ALA A 328 8.45 -10.46 -1.47
N TYR A 329 7.52 -9.54 -1.18
CA TYR A 329 7.81 -8.35 -0.40
C TYR A 329 8.25 -8.71 1.03
N PHE A 330 7.55 -9.60 1.73
CA PHE A 330 7.95 -10.04 3.08
C PHE A 330 9.33 -10.71 3.09
N GLN A 331 9.64 -11.52 2.06
CA GLN A 331 10.96 -12.14 1.91
C GLN A 331 12.05 -11.08 1.71
N ARG A 332 11.79 -10.07 0.88
CA ARG A 332 12.70 -8.96 0.65
C ARG A 332 12.98 -8.19 1.94
N GLU A 333 11.92 -7.82 2.63
CA GLU A 333 12.01 -7.06 3.88
C GLU A 333 12.75 -7.86 4.96
N ALA A 334 12.56 -9.19 5.01
CA ALA A 334 13.35 -10.08 5.87
C ALA A 334 14.86 -10.11 5.52
N LYS A 335 15.25 -9.73 4.30
CA LYS A 335 16.65 -9.73 3.82
C LYS A 335 17.32 -8.35 3.92
N ILE A 336 16.58 -7.26 3.73
CA ILE A 336 17.14 -5.90 3.55
C ILE A 336 17.13 -5.08 4.84
N VAL A 337 16.14 -5.26 5.72
CA VAL A 337 15.89 -4.32 6.83
C VAL A 337 16.19 -4.96 8.19
N HIS A 338 17.03 -4.30 9.00
CA HIS A 338 17.29 -4.61 10.42
C HIS A 338 17.28 -6.11 10.73
N LEU A 339 18.23 -6.85 10.11
CA LEU A 339 18.38 -8.32 10.02
C LEU A 339 18.04 -9.12 11.29
N GLU A 340 18.18 -8.47 12.41
CA GLU A 340 18.21 -9.07 13.71
C GLU A 340 16.81 -9.36 14.28
N LYS A 341 15.86 -8.42 14.15
CA LYS A 341 14.53 -8.50 14.80
C LYS A 341 13.37 -8.57 13.83
N TRP A 342 13.51 -7.90 12.69
CA TRP A 342 12.46 -7.84 11.68
C TRP A 342 12.32 -9.15 10.92
N ALA A 343 13.43 -9.79 10.54
CA ALA A 343 13.42 -11.05 9.80
C ALA A 343 12.67 -12.19 10.53
N PRO A 344 12.85 -12.43 11.85
CA PRO A 344 12.03 -13.40 12.58
C PRO A 344 10.53 -13.10 12.56
N LEU A 345 10.14 -11.82 12.60
CA LEU A 345 8.73 -11.41 12.51
C LEU A 345 8.16 -11.74 11.13
N MET A 346 8.89 -11.42 10.06
CA MET A 346 8.48 -11.72 8.69
C MET A 346 8.39 -13.22 8.45
N GLN A 347 9.32 -14.00 8.99
CA GLN A 347 9.25 -15.46 8.92
C GLN A 347 7.98 -15.99 9.58
N LYS A 348 7.57 -15.44 10.74
CA LYS A 348 6.31 -15.81 11.40
C LYS A 348 5.09 -15.48 10.54
N VAL A 349 5.09 -14.32 9.88
CA VAL A 349 4.02 -13.94 8.94
C VAL A 349 3.95 -14.95 7.79
N LEU A 350 5.09 -15.29 7.18
CA LEU A 350 5.19 -16.27 6.10
C LEU A 350 4.69 -17.66 6.52
N ASP A 351 5.07 -18.14 7.70
CA ASP A 351 4.67 -19.44 8.26
C ASP A 351 3.15 -19.57 8.43
N GLN A 352 2.44 -18.45 8.61
CA GLN A 352 0.98 -18.42 8.79
C GLN A 352 0.20 -18.32 7.48
N ILE A 353 0.76 -17.67 6.46
CA ILE A 353 0.06 -17.41 5.20
C ILE A 353 -0.07 -18.69 4.36
N LYS A 354 0.91 -19.61 4.41
CA LYS A 354 0.92 -21.00 3.85
C LYS A 354 0.48 -21.24 2.40
N LEU A 355 -0.06 -20.24 1.70
CA LEU A 355 -0.79 -20.36 0.43
C LEU A 355 -0.10 -19.58 -0.69
N ALA A 356 1.23 -19.52 -0.67
CA ALA A 356 1.99 -18.85 -1.73
C ALA A 356 3.00 -19.80 -2.34
N ASN A 357 3.10 -19.75 -3.66
CA ASN A 357 4.14 -20.43 -4.40
C ASN A 357 5.49 -19.71 -4.21
N MET A 358 6.34 -20.30 -3.38
CA MET A 358 7.63 -19.73 -3.01
C MET A 358 8.59 -19.60 -4.19
N GLU A 359 8.45 -20.38 -5.26
CA GLU A 359 9.27 -20.23 -6.47
C GLU A 359 8.98 -18.89 -7.15
N LEU A 360 7.69 -18.54 -7.28
CA LEU A 360 7.27 -17.25 -7.85
C LEU A 360 7.69 -16.10 -6.96
N ALA A 361 7.50 -16.24 -5.65
CA ALA A 361 7.86 -15.21 -4.69
C ALA A 361 9.38 -14.96 -4.67
N ASP A 362 10.20 -16.01 -4.66
CA ASP A 362 11.67 -15.91 -4.71
C ASP A 362 12.15 -15.27 -6.02
N PHE A 363 11.52 -15.60 -7.15
CA PHE A 363 11.85 -14.98 -8.43
C PHE A 363 11.52 -13.48 -8.42
N TYR A 364 10.32 -13.12 -7.95
CA TYR A 364 9.90 -11.72 -7.87
C TYR A 364 10.76 -10.92 -6.89
N ASP A 365 11.07 -11.47 -5.71
CA ASP A 365 11.97 -10.86 -4.72
C ASP A 365 13.36 -10.58 -5.29
N ARG A 366 13.94 -11.48 -6.09
CA ARG A 366 15.21 -11.21 -6.79
C ARG A 366 15.09 -10.01 -7.70
N GLY A 367 14.01 -9.94 -8.49
CA GLY A 367 13.73 -8.79 -9.33
C GLY A 367 13.56 -7.50 -8.53
N LEU A 368 12.92 -7.54 -7.35
CA LEU A 368 12.80 -6.39 -6.46
C LEU A 368 14.14 -5.98 -5.83
N THR A 369 14.96 -6.94 -5.40
CA THR A 369 16.27 -6.72 -4.77
C THR A 369 17.25 -6.08 -5.73
N ASP A 370 17.24 -6.55 -6.98
CA ASP A 370 18.10 -6.01 -8.04
C ASP A 370 17.50 -4.77 -8.73
N MET A 371 16.41 -4.24 -8.13
CA MET A 371 15.62 -3.09 -8.59
C MET A 371 15.03 -3.23 -9.99
N VAL A 372 14.95 -4.44 -10.56
CA VAL A 372 14.40 -4.72 -11.89
C VAL A 372 12.88 -4.59 -11.91
N PHE A 373 12.23 -5.16 -10.91
CA PHE A 373 10.80 -4.98 -10.67
C PHE A 373 10.61 -3.80 -9.71
N PRO A 374 9.67 -2.88 -10.00
CA PRO A 374 9.48 -1.67 -9.21
C PRO A 374 8.92 -2.03 -7.84
N LEU A 375 9.35 -1.26 -6.83
CA LEU A 375 8.82 -1.35 -5.48
C LEU A 375 7.67 -0.37 -5.31
N ASP A 376 6.63 -0.82 -4.62
CA ASP A 376 5.63 0.07 -4.05
C ASP A 376 6.22 0.76 -2.81
N VAL A 377 7.14 1.71 -3.03
CA VAL A 377 7.55 2.69 -2.01
C VAL A 377 6.78 3.98 -2.29
N SER A 378 5.88 4.33 -1.37
CA SER A 378 5.13 5.60 -1.37
C SER A 378 5.95 6.74 -0.80
#